data_AF-A0A537YS20-F1
#
_entry.id   AF-A0A537YS20-F1
#
_cell.length_a   1.000
_cell.length_b   1.000
_cell.length_c   1.000
_cell.angle_alpha   90.00
_cell.angle_beta   90.00
_cell.angle_gamma   90.00
#
_symmetry.space_group_name_H-M   'P 1'
#
loop_
_entity.id
_entity.type
_entity.pdbx_description
1 polymer ?
#
loop_
_entity_poly.entity_id
_entity_poly.type
_entity_poly.pdbx_seq_one_letter_code
_entity_poly.pdbx_strand_id
1 'polypeptide(L)'
;MRLSLRPADDRRADALLTSARASELSYPEVGASLTPELPAGYHHEIRRVAVGHGEPGFQRGREALRTWKAHEAAGIRVMPPDAGPRAGTTVVLQLRTLGMYVFAACRIVAVVEEPRRFGVAYGTLTMHPASGEELFLVEWADDDAVSFVIRAFSVPRHPLARLGAPMTHFIQKRTTDKYVAGVRSFVKGVP
;
A
#
# COMPACT_ATOMS: atom_id res chain seq x y z
N MET A 1 -2.38 16.11 -4.54
CA MET A 1 -1.52 15.34 -5.46
C MET A 1 -0.32 16.16 -5.86
N ARG A 2 0.90 15.60 -5.81
CA ARG A 2 2.11 16.20 -6.39
C ARG A 2 2.61 15.34 -7.54
N LEU A 3 2.88 15.98 -8.68
CA LEU A 3 3.42 15.36 -9.89
C LEU A 3 4.83 15.88 -10.19
N SER A 4 5.61 15.11 -10.94
CA SER A 4 6.88 15.58 -11.48
C SER A 4 7.34 14.84 -12.73
N LEU A 5 8.15 15.50 -13.54
CA LEU A 5 8.91 14.88 -14.63
C LEU A 5 10.18 14.17 -14.15
N ARG A 6 10.63 14.43 -12.92
CA ARG A 6 11.86 13.85 -12.34
C ARG A 6 11.53 13.07 -11.06
N PRO A 7 12.29 12.02 -10.74
CA PRO A 7 12.19 11.39 -9.43
C PRO A 7 12.59 12.38 -8.33
N ALA A 8 12.23 12.10 -7.08
CA ALA A 8 12.70 12.86 -5.94
C ALA A 8 14.19 12.60 -5.68
N ASP A 9 14.96 13.68 -5.69
CA ASP A 9 16.25 13.76 -4.99
C ASP A 9 16.03 13.81 -3.47
N ASP A 10 17.12 13.79 -2.71
CA ASP A 10 17.08 13.72 -1.25
C ASP A 10 16.40 14.96 -0.65
N ARG A 11 16.73 16.16 -1.14
CA ARG A 11 16.11 17.41 -0.69
C ARG A 11 14.60 17.40 -0.89
N ARG A 12 14.12 16.89 -2.03
CA ARG A 12 12.69 16.79 -2.30
C ARG A 12 12.05 15.71 -1.45
N ALA A 13 12.70 14.57 -1.26
CA ALA A 13 12.20 13.51 -0.38
C ALA A 13 11.98 14.05 1.04
N ASP A 14 12.95 14.79 1.58
CA ASP A 14 12.87 15.41 2.91
C ASP A 14 11.75 16.43 3.03
N ALA A 15 11.59 17.29 2.01
CA ALA A 15 10.51 18.27 1.99
C ALA A 15 9.12 17.61 1.91
N LEU A 16 8.98 16.54 1.11
CA LEU A 16 7.73 15.77 1.01
C LEU A 16 7.41 15.07 2.33
N LEU A 17 8.40 14.45 2.96
CA LEU A 17 8.25 13.78 4.24
C LEU A 17 7.90 14.74 5.37
N THR A 18 8.55 15.90 5.43
CA THR A 18 8.24 16.95 6.42
C THR A 18 6.80 17.42 6.30
N SER A 19 6.36 17.72 5.06
CA SER A 19 4.97 18.12 4.80
C SER A 19 3.98 16.99 5.13
N ALA A 20 4.31 15.74 4.80
CA ALA A 20 3.46 14.59 5.10
C ALA A 20 3.32 14.35 6.61
N ARG A 21 4.40 14.47 7.37
CA ARG A 21 4.39 14.28 8.83
C ARG A 21 3.48 15.29 9.55
N ALA A 22 3.43 16.52 9.06
CA ALA A 22 2.54 17.56 9.58
C ALA A 22 1.08 17.44 9.11
N SER A 23 0.77 16.52 8.19
CA SER A 23 -0.59 16.35 7.65
C SER A 23 -1.43 15.37 8.48
N GLU A 24 -2.74 15.59 8.46
CA GLU A 24 -3.74 14.66 8.98
C GLU A 24 -4.17 13.61 7.94
N LEU A 25 -4.85 12.57 8.41
CA LEU A 25 -5.53 11.60 7.57
C LEU A 25 -6.65 12.31 6.79
N SER A 26 -6.89 11.85 5.57
CA SER A 26 -7.83 12.50 4.64
C SER A 26 -9.25 11.91 4.64
N TYR A 27 -9.51 10.96 5.54
CA TYR A 27 -10.76 10.22 5.71
C TYR A 27 -11.01 9.95 7.21
N PRO A 28 -12.26 9.80 7.66
CA PRO A 28 -12.59 9.60 9.07
C PRO A 28 -12.62 8.13 9.54
N GLU A 29 -12.81 7.13 8.66
CA GLU A 29 -13.00 5.71 9.03
C GLU A 29 -11.69 4.94 9.30
N VAL A 30 -10.83 5.52 10.15
CA VAL A 30 -9.51 4.97 10.46
C VAL A 30 -9.62 3.58 11.08
N GLY A 31 -8.93 2.60 10.48
CA GLY A 31 -8.89 1.21 10.89
C GLY A 31 -9.98 0.34 10.25
N ALA A 32 -10.88 0.88 9.45
CA ALA A 32 -11.97 0.09 8.88
C ALA A 32 -11.48 -1.03 7.93
N SER A 33 -10.31 -0.90 7.31
CA SER A 33 -9.73 -1.95 6.45
C SER A 33 -9.27 -3.19 7.23
N LEU A 34 -9.19 -3.12 8.57
CA LEU A 34 -8.87 -4.26 9.43
C LEU A 34 -10.04 -5.25 9.55
N THR A 35 -11.25 -4.82 9.17
CA THR A 35 -12.47 -5.63 9.24
C THR A 35 -12.99 -6.04 7.85
N PRO A 36 -13.76 -7.12 7.71
CA PRO A 36 -14.41 -7.50 6.44
C PRO A 36 -15.41 -6.46 5.92
N GLU A 37 -16.12 -5.80 6.81
CA GLU A 37 -17.16 -4.84 6.49
C GLU A 37 -16.55 -3.45 6.19
N LEU A 38 -16.50 -3.08 4.91
CA LEU A 38 -15.95 -1.80 4.48
C LEU A 38 -17.00 -0.68 4.45
N PRO A 39 -16.62 0.58 4.77
CA PRO A 39 -17.56 1.69 4.88
C PRO A 39 -18.19 2.05 3.53
N ALA A 40 -19.49 2.37 3.54
CA ALA A 40 -20.21 2.80 2.35
C ALA A 40 -19.69 4.15 1.80
N GLY A 41 -19.96 4.44 0.52
CA GLY A 41 -19.56 5.70 -0.12
C GLY A 41 -18.13 5.69 -0.71
N TYR A 42 -17.41 4.59 -0.56
CA TYR A 42 -16.07 4.39 -1.12
C TYR A 42 -16.07 3.34 -2.23
N HIS A 43 -15.05 3.37 -3.08
CA HIS A 43 -14.71 2.22 -3.90
C HIS A 43 -13.98 1.20 -3.05
N HIS A 44 -14.40 -0.06 -3.13
CA HIS A 44 -13.81 -1.15 -2.36
C HIS A 44 -12.96 -2.04 -3.25
N GLU A 45 -11.84 -2.50 -2.71
CA GLU A 45 -11.01 -3.51 -3.32
C GLU A 45 -10.68 -4.57 -2.28
N ILE A 46 -11.03 -5.81 -2.57
CA ILE A 46 -10.67 -6.97 -1.76
C ILE A 46 -10.07 -7.99 -2.70
N ARG A 47 -8.82 -8.37 -2.44
CA ARG A 47 -8.13 -9.38 -3.22
C ARG A 47 -7.38 -10.32 -2.30
N ARG A 48 -7.62 -11.62 -2.46
CA ARG A 48 -6.91 -12.69 -1.77
C ARG A 48 -6.24 -13.57 -2.81
N VAL A 49 -4.94 -13.83 -2.65
CA VAL A 49 -4.18 -14.64 -3.59
C VAL A 49 -3.24 -15.58 -2.83
N ALA A 50 -3.27 -16.86 -3.17
CA ALA A 50 -2.27 -17.82 -2.68
C ALA A 50 -0.87 -17.44 -3.20
N VAL A 51 0.07 -17.30 -2.27
CA VAL A 51 1.46 -16.89 -2.53
C VAL A 51 2.48 -17.91 -2.06
N GLY A 52 2.13 -18.79 -1.10
CA GLY A 52 3.03 -19.81 -0.58
C GLY A 52 2.31 -20.87 0.26
N HIS A 53 3.10 -21.64 1.01
CA HIS A 53 2.62 -22.72 1.87
C HIS A 53 3.46 -22.81 3.14
N GLY A 54 2.81 -23.13 4.27
CA GLY A 54 3.40 -23.35 5.58
C GLY A 54 4.13 -22.15 6.17
N GLU A 55 4.73 -22.36 7.34
CA GLU A 55 5.52 -21.35 8.04
C GLU A 55 6.61 -20.68 7.18
N PRO A 56 7.41 -21.40 6.36
CA PRO A 56 8.43 -20.74 5.54
C PRO A 56 7.84 -19.74 4.53
N GLY A 57 6.68 -20.07 3.95
CA GLY A 57 5.96 -19.17 3.05
C GLY A 57 5.45 -17.94 3.80
N PHE A 58 4.92 -18.13 5.01
CA PHE A 58 4.43 -17.06 5.88
C PHE A 58 5.56 -16.10 6.28
N GLN A 59 6.69 -16.62 6.75
CA GLN A 59 7.83 -15.79 7.17
C GLN A 59 8.39 -14.94 6.01
N ARG A 60 8.47 -15.51 4.80
CA ARG A 60 8.87 -14.73 3.61
C ARG A 60 7.84 -13.67 3.23
N GLY A 61 6.54 -13.98 3.34
CA GLY A 61 5.49 -13.00 3.09
C GLY A 61 5.54 -11.86 4.11
N ARG A 62 5.73 -12.18 5.39
CA ARG A 62 5.93 -11.21 6.47
C ARG A 62 7.11 -10.29 6.17
N GLU A 63 8.25 -10.86 5.80
CA GLU A 63 9.45 -10.09 5.47
C GLU A 63 9.22 -9.18 4.26
N ALA A 64 8.50 -9.65 3.24
CA ALA A 64 8.17 -8.85 2.05
C ALA A 64 7.39 -7.57 2.38
N LEU A 65 6.51 -7.63 3.38
CA LEU A 65 5.75 -6.49 3.86
C LEU A 65 6.56 -5.62 4.82
N ARG A 66 7.31 -6.23 5.74
CA ARG A 66 8.15 -5.52 6.72
C ARG A 66 9.22 -4.65 6.09
N THR A 67 9.75 -5.06 4.94
CA THR A 67 10.87 -4.41 4.23
C THR A 67 10.46 -3.71 2.94
N TRP A 68 9.15 -3.51 2.71
CA TRP A 68 8.62 -2.89 1.50
C TRP A 68 8.94 -3.58 0.18
N LYS A 69 9.49 -4.81 0.18
CA LYS A 69 9.81 -5.56 -1.05
C LYS A 69 8.59 -5.75 -1.95
N ALA A 70 7.40 -5.87 -1.36
CA ALA A 70 6.15 -5.88 -2.11
C ALA A 70 5.94 -4.58 -2.93
N HIS A 71 6.26 -3.42 -2.34
CA HIS A 71 6.17 -2.11 -3.00
C HIS A 71 7.27 -1.93 -4.05
N GLU A 72 8.51 -2.30 -3.72
CA GLU A 72 9.64 -2.22 -4.64
C GLU A 72 9.39 -3.05 -5.90
N ALA A 73 8.90 -4.27 -5.75
CA ALA A 73 8.51 -5.14 -6.87
C ALA A 73 7.36 -4.56 -7.71
N ALA A 74 6.52 -3.70 -7.12
CA ALA A 74 5.51 -2.93 -7.85
C ALA A 74 6.06 -1.71 -8.59
N GLY A 75 7.37 -1.44 -8.50
CA GLY A 75 8.03 -0.26 -9.04
C GLY A 75 7.75 1.00 -8.21
N ILE A 76 7.40 0.82 -6.93
CA ILE A 76 7.10 1.89 -5.99
C ILE A 76 8.30 2.05 -5.07
N ARG A 77 8.87 3.25 -5.05
CA ARG A 77 9.90 3.63 -4.08
C ARG A 77 9.20 4.14 -2.82
N VAL A 78 9.54 3.55 -1.67
CA VAL A 78 9.08 4.01 -0.36
C VAL A 78 10.12 4.95 0.24
N MET A 79 9.66 6.06 0.82
CA MET A 79 10.51 7.04 1.50
C MET A 79 9.99 7.27 2.92
N PRO A 80 10.85 7.21 3.96
CA PRO A 80 12.24 6.74 3.88
C PRO A 80 12.28 5.21 3.64
N PRO A 81 13.36 4.67 3.03
CA PRO A 81 13.44 3.27 2.63
C PRO A 81 13.48 2.29 3.82
N ASP A 82 13.95 2.75 4.98
CA ASP A 82 14.10 2.00 6.23
C ASP A 82 12.89 2.18 7.19
N ALA A 83 11.79 2.77 6.71
CA ALA A 83 10.59 2.95 7.50
C ALA A 83 10.03 1.61 7.99
N GLY A 84 10.23 1.27 9.27
CA GLY A 84 9.64 0.03 9.82
C GLY A 84 8.09 0.09 9.88
N PRO A 85 7.41 -1.08 9.86
CA PRO A 85 5.96 -1.18 9.99
C PRO A 85 5.55 -0.86 11.43
N ARG A 86 5.35 0.42 11.73
CA ARG A 86 4.94 0.92 13.05
C ARG A 86 3.78 1.89 12.88
N ALA A 87 2.76 1.76 13.70
CA ALA A 87 1.65 2.72 13.73
C ALA A 87 2.19 4.15 13.96
N GLY A 88 1.65 5.11 13.22
CA GLY A 88 2.11 6.51 13.19
C GLY A 88 3.26 6.79 12.20
N THR A 89 3.98 5.77 11.72
CA THR A 89 5.04 5.98 10.71
C THR A 89 4.46 6.57 9.44
N THR A 90 5.02 7.71 9.04
CA THR A 90 4.64 8.41 7.80
C THR A 90 5.60 8.04 6.68
N VAL A 91 5.06 7.65 5.54
CA VAL A 91 5.82 7.32 4.32
C VAL A 91 5.32 8.12 3.13
N VAL A 92 6.19 8.33 2.15
CA VAL A 92 5.82 8.86 0.84
C VAL A 92 6.16 7.82 -0.21
N LEU A 93 5.14 7.37 -0.93
CA LEU A 93 5.25 6.46 -2.06
C LEU A 93 5.52 7.27 -3.33
N GLN A 94 6.56 6.89 -4.07
CA GLN A 94 6.86 7.42 -5.39
C GLN A 94 6.65 6.32 -6.43
N LEU A 95 5.72 6.56 -7.36
CA LEU A 95 5.45 5.65 -8.48
C LEU A 95 5.54 6.40 -9.80
N ARG A 96 5.99 5.70 -10.85
CA ARG A 96 6.06 6.23 -12.22
C ARG A 96 4.86 5.77 -13.02
N THR A 97 4.07 6.72 -13.54
CA THR A 97 2.92 6.44 -14.40
C THR A 97 2.82 7.50 -15.49
N LEU A 98 2.47 7.09 -16.73
CA LEU A 98 2.29 7.98 -17.89
C LEU A 98 3.44 9.00 -18.08
N GLY A 99 4.70 8.55 -17.91
CA GLY A 99 5.88 9.40 -18.06
C GLY A 99 6.17 10.36 -16.90
N MET A 100 5.32 10.39 -15.87
CA MET A 100 5.46 11.25 -14.68
C MET A 100 5.65 10.44 -13.39
N TYR A 101 6.19 11.10 -12.37
CA TYR A 101 6.28 10.62 -11.01
C TYR A 101 5.11 11.18 -10.20
N VAL A 102 4.38 10.30 -9.53
CA VAL A 102 3.30 10.63 -8.59
C VAL A 102 3.82 10.36 -7.17
N PHE A 103 3.57 11.31 -6.28
CA PHE A 103 3.88 11.18 -4.86
C PHE A 103 2.60 11.01 -4.05
N ALA A 104 2.54 9.93 -3.29
CA ALA A 104 1.40 9.53 -2.47
C ALA A 104 1.87 9.45 -1.01
N ALA A 105 1.42 10.39 -0.17
CA ALA A 105 1.77 10.40 1.24
C ALA A 105 0.78 9.55 2.03
N CYS A 106 1.30 8.64 2.85
CA CYS A 106 0.52 7.73 3.67
C CYS A 106 1.04 7.72 5.11
N ARG A 107 0.20 7.30 6.05
CA ARG A 107 0.59 7.03 7.42
C ARG A 107 0.12 5.64 7.81
N ILE A 108 1.01 4.82 8.37
CA ILE A 108 0.63 3.53 8.92
C ILE A 108 -0.30 3.79 10.10
N VAL A 109 -1.53 3.28 10.01
CA VAL A 109 -2.56 3.45 11.04
C VAL A 109 -2.62 2.25 11.96
N ALA A 110 -2.26 1.06 11.46
CA ALA A 110 -2.24 -0.16 12.24
C ALA A 110 -1.23 -1.17 11.67
N VAL A 111 -0.77 -2.04 12.56
CA VAL A 111 0.06 -3.20 12.23
C VAL A 111 -0.63 -4.42 12.85
N VAL A 112 -0.86 -5.44 12.04
CA VAL A 112 -1.36 -6.74 12.49
C VAL A 112 -0.14 -7.61 12.73
N GLU A 113 0.03 -8.09 13.96
CA GLU A 113 1.11 -8.99 14.34
C GLU A 113 0.55 -10.11 15.22
N GLU A 114 0.23 -11.23 14.58
CA GLU A 114 -0.35 -12.42 15.18
C GLU A 114 0.46 -13.65 14.72
N PRO A 115 0.37 -14.81 15.41
CA PRO A 115 1.19 -15.99 15.07
C PRO A 115 1.08 -16.46 13.61
N ARG A 116 -0.09 -16.27 12.98
CA ARG A 116 -0.38 -16.69 11.61
C ARG A 116 -0.82 -15.56 10.69
N ARG A 117 -0.74 -14.30 11.14
CA ARG A 117 -1.19 -13.13 10.37
C ARG A 117 -0.21 -11.97 10.59
N PHE A 118 0.24 -11.37 9.50
CA PHE A 118 1.09 -10.18 9.55
C PHE A 118 0.68 -9.18 8.49
N GLY A 119 0.46 -7.93 8.85
CA GLY A 119 0.02 -6.92 7.91
C GLY A 119 0.21 -5.49 8.37
N VAL A 120 0.09 -4.57 7.42
CA VAL A 120 0.23 -3.14 7.62
C VAL A 120 -0.95 -2.46 6.93
N ALA A 121 -1.70 -1.67 7.69
CA ALA A 121 -2.70 -0.77 7.13
C ALA A 121 -2.13 0.65 7.12
N TYR A 122 -2.18 1.31 5.97
CA TYR A 122 -1.89 2.73 5.89
C TYR A 122 -3.08 3.52 5.38
N GLY A 123 -3.24 4.70 5.96
CA GLY A 123 -4.22 5.70 5.57
C GLY A 123 -3.61 6.78 4.70
N THR A 124 -4.40 7.34 3.79
CA THR A 124 -3.96 8.39 2.88
C THR A 124 -3.94 9.76 3.57
N LEU A 125 -2.89 10.54 3.30
CA LEU A 125 -2.75 11.93 3.77
C LEU A 125 -3.14 12.93 2.68
N THR A 126 -3.27 14.21 2.99
CA THR A 126 -3.72 15.27 2.07
C THR A 126 -2.98 15.32 0.71
N MET A 127 -1.69 14.94 0.66
CA MET A 127 -0.94 14.92 -0.61
C MET A 127 -1.38 13.79 -1.57
N HIS A 128 -1.97 12.72 -1.03
CA HIS A 128 -2.36 11.52 -1.76
C HIS A 128 -3.44 11.80 -2.83
N PRO A 129 -3.39 11.13 -4.00
CA PRO A 129 -4.39 11.32 -5.06
C PRO A 129 -5.78 10.77 -4.69
N ALA A 130 -5.84 9.78 -3.81
CA ALA A 130 -7.06 9.21 -3.25
C ALA A 130 -7.22 9.53 -1.76
N SER A 131 -8.44 9.44 -1.25
CA SER A 131 -8.78 9.48 0.18
C SER A 131 -9.34 8.13 0.61
N GLY A 132 -8.72 7.48 1.60
CA GLY A 132 -9.11 6.17 2.12
C GLY A 132 -7.98 5.42 2.82
N GLU A 133 -8.13 4.11 2.97
CA GLU A 133 -7.21 3.21 3.68
C GLU A 133 -6.94 1.95 2.88
N GLU A 134 -5.74 1.40 3.02
CA GLU A 134 -5.33 0.15 2.39
C GLU A 134 -4.55 -0.73 3.36
N LEU A 135 -5.00 -1.97 3.51
CA LEU A 135 -4.37 -3.06 4.25
C LEU A 135 -3.67 -4.01 3.30
N PHE A 136 -2.40 -4.29 3.61
CA PHE A 136 -1.62 -5.38 3.05
C PHE A 136 -1.39 -6.43 4.14
N LEU A 137 -1.86 -7.65 3.92
CA LEU A 137 -1.86 -8.70 4.94
C LEU A 137 -1.39 -10.02 4.35
N VAL A 138 -0.53 -10.73 5.06
CA VAL A 138 -0.21 -12.13 4.80
C VAL A 138 -0.88 -12.97 5.88
N GLU A 139 -1.63 -13.99 5.46
CA GLU A 139 -2.34 -14.92 6.33
C GLU A 139 -1.89 -16.36 6.05
N TRP A 140 -1.66 -17.13 7.10
CA TRP A 140 -1.37 -18.57 7.06
C TRP A 140 -2.58 -19.33 7.60
N ALA A 141 -3.35 -19.93 6.70
CA ALA A 141 -4.58 -20.68 7.03
C ALA A 141 -4.27 -22.09 7.56
N ASP A 142 -5.23 -22.72 8.23
CA ASP A 142 -5.04 -24.03 8.90
C ASP A 142 -4.74 -25.19 7.93
N ASP A 143 -5.11 -25.04 6.65
CA ASP A 143 -4.75 -25.94 5.55
C ASP A 143 -3.33 -25.70 5.00
N ASP A 144 -2.52 -24.95 5.75
CA ASP A 144 -1.18 -24.46 5.40
C ASP A 144 -1.09 -23.54 4.19
N ALA A 145 -2.20 -23.10 3.60
CA ALA A 145 -2.16 -22.11 2.54
C ALA A 145 -1.70 -20.74 3.07
N VAL A 146 -0.70 -20.14 2.42
CA VAL A 146 -0.29 -18.76 2.71
C VAL A 146 -0.85 -17.84 1.64
N SER A 147 -1.71 -16.91 2.06
CA SER A 147 -2.38 -15.95 1.19
C SER A 147 -1.87 -14.53 1.44
N PHE A 148 -1.72 -13.77 0.37
CA PHE A 148 -1.59 -12.33 0.41
C PHE A 148 -2.95 -11.69 0.16
N VAL A 149 -3.33 -10.76 1.03
CA VAL A 149 -4.60 -10.08 1.06
C VAL A 149 -4.36 -8.58 0.92
N ILE A 150 -5.03 -7.97 -0.06
CA ILE A 150 -5.16 -6.53 -0.18
C ILE A 150 -6.62 -6.20 0.14
N ARG A 151 -6.83 -5.25 1.05
CA ARG A 151 -8.15 -4.74 1.40
C ARG A 151 -8.10 -3.24 1.49
N ALA A 152 -8.83 -2.58 0.61
CA ALA A 152 -8.79 -1.13 0.52
C ALA A 152 -10.20 -0.56 0.34
N PHE A 153 -10.38 0.65 0.84
CA PHE A 153 -11.49 1.51 0.46
C PHE A 153 -10.95 2.90 0.13
N SER A 154 -11.39 3.51 -0.97
CA SER A 154 -10.98 4.88 -1.29
C SER A 154 -11.87 5.59 -2.30
N VAL A 155 -11.76 6.91 -2.37
CA VAL A 155 -12.32 7.77 -3.41
C VAL A 155 -11.25 8.71 -4.00
N PRO A 156 -11.32 9.09 -5.29
CA PRO A 156 -10.42 10.10 -5.85
C PRO A 156 -10.61 11.48 -5.18
N ARG A 157 -9.53 12.20 -4.85
CA ARG A 157 -9.62 13.55 -4.26
C ARG A 157 -9.82 14.67 -5.28
N HIS A 158 -9.52 14.46 -6.55
CA HIS A 158 -9.64 15.51 -7.57
C HIS A 158 -10.83 15.27 -8.50
N PRO A 159 -11.72 16.25 -8.74
CA PRO A 159 -12.88 16.10 -9.64
C PRO A 159 -12.49 15.69 -11.06
N LEU A 160 -11.39 16.21 -11.61
CA LEU A 160 -10.86 15.78 -12.91
C LEU A 160 -10.42 14.30 -12.94
N ALA A 161 -10.07 13.71 -11.79
CA ALA A 161 -9.80 12.27 -11.72
C ALA A 161 -11.10 11.45 -11.79
N ARG A 162 -12.27 12.03 -11.46
CA ARG A 162 -13.59 11.40 -11.66
C ARG A 162 -13.95 11.28 -13.14
N LEU A 163 -13.51 12.23 -13.98
CA LEU A 163 -13.62 12.16 -15.45
C LEU A 163 -12.68 11.12 -16.07
N GLY A 164 -11.58 10.78 -15.37
CA GLY A 164 -10.62 9.74 -15.75
C GLY A 164 -10.84 8.39 -15.05
N ALA A 165 -12.02 8.14 -14.46
CA ALA A 165 -12.29 6.99 -13.60
C ALA A 165 -11.86 5.61 -14.17
N PRO A 166 -12.05 5.30 -15.47
CA PRO A 166 -11.58 4.03 -16.04
C PRO A 166 -10.05 3.89 -15.96
N MET A 167 -9.33 5.00 -16.14
CA MET A 167 -7.88 5.05 -16.12
C MET A 167 -7.32 4.94 -14.69
N THR A 168 -7.99 5.52 -13.70
CA THR A 168 -7.63 5.33 -12.28
C THR A 168 -7.86 3.90 -11.82
N HIS A 169 -8.97 3.26 -12.24
CA HIS A 169 -9.20 1.85 -11.95
C HIS A 169 -8.18 0.93 -12.61
N PHE A 170 -7.77 1.23 -13.85
CA PHE A 170 -6.71 0.47 -14.54
C PHE A 170 -5.36 0.60 -13.83
N ILE A 171 -5.01 1.80 -13.37
CA ILE A 171 -3.77 2.04 -12.61
C ILE A 171 -3.81 1.31 -11.27
N GLN A 172 -4.94 1.34 -10.57
CA GLN A 172 -5.14 0.65 -9.29
C GLN A 172 -5.01 -0.86 -9.47
N LYS A 173 -5.80 -1.45 -10.39
CA LYS A 173 -5.73 -2.89 -10.70
C LYS A 173 -4.33 -3.36 -11.10
N ARG A 174 -3.65 -2.61 -11.97
CA ARG A 174 -2.29 -2.94 -12.40
C ARG A 174 -1.28 -2.83 -11.26
N THR A 175 -1.49 -1.90 -10.33
CA THR A 175 -0.65 -1.75 -9.14
C THR A 175 -0.87 -2.91 -8.18
N THR A 176 -2.13 -3.29 -7.92
CA THR A 176 -2.51 -4.49 -7.16
C THR A 176 -1.93 -5.77 -7.78
N ASP A 177 -2.02 -5.94 -9.10
CA ASP A 177 -1.43 -7.08 -9.81
C ASP A 177 0.08 -7.16 -9.59
N LYS A 178 0.77 -6.01 -9.62
CA LYS A 178 2.21 -5.97 -9.39
C LYS A 178 2.59 -6.25 -7.93
N TYR A 179 1.82 -5.77 -6.96
CA TYR A 179 2.00 -6.14 -5.56
C TYR A 179 1.89 -7.65 -5.37
N VAL A 180 0.84 -8.26 -5.92
CA VAL A 180 0.64 -9.72 -5.88
C VAL A 180 1.79 -10.46 -6.55
N ALA A 181 2.22 -10.02 -7.74
CA ALA A 181 3.33 -10.64 -8.45
C ALA A 181 4.63 -10.55 -7.65
N GLY A 182 4.91 -9.38 -7.05
CA GLY A 182 6.08 -9.14 -6.21
C GLY A 182 6.12 -10.01 -4.96
N VAL A 183 5.03 -10.03 -4.19
CA VAL A 183 4.94 -10.90 -3.00
C VAL A 183 5.08 -12.37 -3.40
N ARG A 184 4.43 -12.80 -4.49
CA ARG A 184 4.55 -14.18 -4.97
C ARG A 184 5.99 -14.54 -5.37
N SER A 185 6.70 -13.66 -6.07
CA SER A 185 8.11 -13.90 -6.45
C SER A 185 8.99 -14.01 -5.21
N PHE A 186 8.86 -13.06 -4.26
CA PHE A 186 9.62 -13.06 -3.02
C PHE A 186 9.33 -14.31 -2.16
N VAL A 187 8.05 -14.70 -2.02
CA VAL A 187 7.65 -15.89 -1.28
C VAL A 187 8.10 -17.20 -1.96
N LYS A 188 8.25 -17.22 -3.29
CA LYS A 188 8.77 -18.40 -4.00
C LYS A 188 10.29 -18.44 -4.07
N GLY A 189 10.99 -17.38 -3.64
CA GLY A 189 12.45 -17.27 -3.77
C GLY A 189 12.92 -17.15 -5.23
N VAL A 190 12.04 -16.70 -6.12
CA VAL A 190 12.38 -16.46 -7.54
C VAL A 190 12.79 -14.99 -7.68
N PRO A 191 14.00 -14.69 -8.17
CA PRO A 191 14.49 -13.33 -8.33
C PRO A 191 13.62 -12.47 -9.26
#